data_AF-A0A1W1BW06-F1
#
_entry.id   AF-A0A1W1BW06-F1
#
_cell.length_a   1.000
_cell.length_b   1.000
_cell.length_c   1.000
_cell.angle_alpha   90.00
_cell.angle_beta   90.00
_cell.angle_gamma   90.00
#
_symmetry.space_group_name_H-M   'P 1'
#
loop_
_entity.id
_entity.type
_entity.pdbx_description
1 polymer ?
#
loop_
_entity_poly.entity_id
_entity_poly.type
_entity_poly.pdbx_seq_one_letter_code
_entity_poly.pdbx_strand_id
1 'polypeptide(L)' 'MGKFAKFIYYNVIVYILYMAVDTVFMFFHVYSSDKLGKDLLIMPTESDMMLILFNIIISTIGGYFILKKLEQYTSG' A
#
# COMPACT_ATOMS: atom_id res chain seq x y z
N MET A 1 14.02 1.29 18.44
CA MET A 1 12.67 0.72 18.67
C MET A 1 12.76 -0.79 18.89
N GLY A 2 11.83 -1.37 19.66
CA GLY A 2 11.75 -2.83 19.81
C GLY A 2 11.30 -3.53 18.52
N LYS A 3 11.68 -4.81 18.34
CA LYS A 3 11.37 -5.60 17.12
C LYS A 3 9.86 -5.65 16.81
N PHE A 4 9.02 -5.81 17.84
CA PHE A 4 7.57 -5.83 17.69
C PHE A 4 7.02 -4.48 17.21
N ALA A 5 7.46 -3.37 17.83
CA ALA A 5 7.05 -2.04 17.42
C ALA A 5 7.44 -1.76 15.95
N LYS A 6 8.67 -2.13 15.55
CA LYS A 6 9.14 -2.01 14.17
C LYS A 6 8.23 -2.75 13.18
N PHE A 7 7.82 -3.97 13.53
CA PHE A 7 6.90 -4.77 12.72
C PHE A 7 5.53 -4.09 12.58
N ILE A 8 4.96 -3.58 13.68
CA ILE A 8 3.68 -2.86 13.64
C ILE A 8 3.79 -1.59 12.78
N TYR A 9 4.81 -0.75 13.02
CA TYR A 9 5.02 0.47 12.25
C TYR A 9 5.19 0.20 10.76
N TYR A 10 5.97 -0.82 10.39
CA TYR A 10 6.12 -1.23 9.00
C TYR A 10 4.77 -1.52 8.34
N ASN A 11 3.96 -2.39 8.94
CA ASN A 11 2.67 -2.78 8.38
C ASN A 11 1.70 -1.60 8.29
N VAL A 12 1.67 -0.72 9.31
CA VAL A 12 0.85 0.49 9.29
C VAL A 12 1.27 1.43 8.16
N ILE A 13 2.57 1.67 7.98
CA ILE A 13 3.09 2.52 6.91
C ILE A 13 2.73 1.93 5.54
N VAL A 14 2.98 0.64 5.33
CA VAL A 14 2.67 -0.05 4.07
C VAL A 14 1.17 0.04 3.76
N TYR A 15 0.31 -0.18 4.77
CA TYR A 15 -1.13 -0.06 4.59
C TYR A 15 -1.58 1.35 4.20
N ILE A 16 -1.02 2.39 4.85
CA ILE A 16 -1.32 3.79 4.50
C ILE A 16 -0.86 4.11 3.08
N LEU A 17 0.34 3.69 2.69
CA LEU A 17 0.84 3.87 1.33
C LEU A 17 -0.05 3.17 0.31
N TYR A 18 -0.46 1.93 0.61
CA TYR A 18 -1.34 1.15 -0.25
C TYR A 18 -2.66 1.88 -0.48
N MET A 19 -3.30 2.37 0.60
CA MET A 19 -4.53 3.16 0.49
C MET A 19 -4.34 4.45 -0.31
N ALA A 20 -3.20 5.14 -0.14
CA ALA A 20 -2.93 6.38 -0.87
C ALA A 20 -2.81 6.11 -2.38
N VAL A 21 -2.04 5.08 -2.78
CA VAL A 21 -1.89 4.68 -4.18
C VAL A 21 -3.23 4.18 -4.75
N ASP A 22 -3.96 3.37 -4.00
CA ASP A 22 -5.27 2.84 -4.40
C ASP A 22 -6.29 3.96 -4.64
N THR A 23 -6.29 4.98 -3.77
CA THR A 23 -7.12 6.19 -3.92
C THR A 23 -6.76 6.94 -5.20
N VAL A 24 -5.47 7.04 -5.53
CA VAL A 24 -5.01 7.67 -6.78
C VAL A 24 -5.47 6.85 -7.99
N PHE A 25 -5.35 5.52 -7.96
CA PHE A 25 -5.80 4.66 -9.05
C PHE A 25 -7.32 4.73 -9.26
N MET A 26 -8.10 4.79 -8.18
CA MET A 26 -9.54 5.04 -8.27
C MET A 26 -9.84 6.43 -8.83
N PHE A 27 -9.13 7.48 -8.40
CA PHE A 27 -9.36 8.85 -8.86
C PHE A 27 -9.13 9.00 -10.38
N PHE A 28 -8.15 8.30 -10.93
CA PHE A 28 -7.86 8.31 -12.36
C PHE A 28 -8.63 7.24 -13.16
N HIS A 29 -9.57 6.51 -12.53
CA HIS A 29 -10.31 5.41 -13.17
C HIS A 29 -9.38 4.37 -13.84
N VAL A 30 -8.27 4.06 -13.18
CA VAL A 30 -7.26 3.11 -13.71
C VAL A 30 -7.75 1.67 -13.58
N TYR A 31 -8.55 1.38 -12.54
CA TYR A 31 -9.23 0.09 -12.39
C TYR A 31 -10.38 -0.05 -13.39
N SER A 32 -10.70 -1.29 -13.73
CA SER A 32 -11.82 -1.61 -14.62
C SER A 32 -13.19 -1.18 -14.07
N SER A 33 -13.29 -0.98 -12.76
CA SER A 33 -14.51 -0.57 -12.06
C SER A 33 -14.21 0.20 -10.78
N ASP A 34 -14.91 1.31 -10.57
CA ASP A 34 -14.79 2.14 -9.34
C ASP A 34 -15.32 1.45 -8.06
N LYS A 35 -16.00 0.32 -8.25
CA LYS A 35 -16.55 -0.53 -7.19
C LYS A 35 -15.64 -1.70 -6.84
N LEU A 36 -14.51 -1.87 -7.54
CA LEU A 36 -13.53 -2.89 -7.22
C LEU A 36 -13.06 -2.74 -5.76
N GLY A 37 -13.08 -3.83 -4.98
CA GLY A 37 -12.74 -3.81 -3.56
C GLY A 37 -13.80 -3.22 -2.62
N LYS A 38 -14.91 -2.67 -3.15
CA LYS A 38 -16.07 -2.17 -2.38
C LYS A 38 -17.27 -3.10 -2.48
N ASP A 39 -17.39 -3.83 -3.58
CA ASP A 39 -18.42 -4.83 -3.82
C ASP A 39 -17.79 -6.20 -4.05
N LEU A 40 -18.16 -7.18 -3.22
CA LEU A 40 -17.63 -8.55 -3.28
C LEU A 40 -18.08 -9.31 -4.53
N LEU A 41 -19.13 -8.84 -5.22
CA LEU A 41 -19.63 -9.45 -6.45
C LEU A 41 -18.82 -9.08 -7.69
N ILE A 42 -17.92 -8.09 -7.57
CA ILE A 42 -17.10 -7.62 -8.69
C ILE A 42 -15.78 -8.37 -8.66
N MET A 43 -15.61 -9.25 -9.64
CA MET A 43 -14.36 -9.98 -9.82
C MET A 43 -13.32 -9.06 -10.48
N PRO A 44 -12.09 -8.99 -9.95
CA PRO A 44 -11.01 -8.24 -10.60
C PRO A 44 -10.68 -8.87 -11.95
N THR A 45 -10.40 -8.01 -12.93
CA THR A 45 -9.82 -8.43 -14.21
C THR A 45 -8.33 -8.72 -14.07
N GLU A 46 -7.72 -9.32 -15.09
CA GLU A 46 -6.26 -9.54 -15.10
C GLU A 46 -5.47 -8.22 -14.97
N SER A 47 -5.94 -7.13 -15.60
CA SER A 47 -5.31 -5.83 -15.47
C SER A 47 -5.44 -5.25 -14.06
N ASP A 48 -6.60 -5.43 -13.41
CA ASP A 48 -6.80 -5.01 -12.03
C ASP A 48 -5.86 -5.74 -11.07
N MET A 49 -5.71 -7.04 -11.27
CA MET A 49 -4.76 -7.86 -10.50
C MET A 49 -3.33 -7.36 -10.66
N MET A 50 -2.93 -6.97 -11.88
CA MET A 50 -1.60 -6.40 -12.13
C MET A 50 -1.40 -5.04 -11.44
N LEU A 51 -2.41 -4.17 -11.45
CA LEU A 51 -2.38 -2.88 -10.76
C LEU A 51 -2.32 -3.04 -9.24
N ILE A 52 -3.10 -3.98 -8.69
CA ILE A 52 -3.06 -4.33 -7.27
C ILE A 52 -1.67 -4.84 -6.90
N LEU A 53 -1.10 -5.76 -7.68
CA LEU A 53 0.25 -6.28 -7.45
C LEU A 53 1.29 -5.15 -7.47
N PHE A 54 1.19 -4.25 -8.45
CA PHE A 54 2.07 -3.08 -8.55
C PHE A 54 1.97 -2.17 -7.33
N ASN A 55 0.74 -1.89 -6.85
CA ASN A 55 0.52 -1.13 -5.63
C ASN A 55 1.16 -1.83 -4.41
N ILE A 56 0.98 -3.15 -4.26
CA ILE A 56 1.60 -3.92 -3.17
C ILE A 56 3.12 -3.76 -3.20
N ILE A 57 3.75 -3.90 -4.37
CA ILE A 57 5.21 -3.80 -4.52
C ILE A 57 5.70 -2.40 -4.14
N ILE A 58 5.09 -1.35 -4.69
CA ILE A 58 5.49 0.04 -4.40
C ILE A 58 5.31 0.37 -2.92
N SER A 59 4.16 -0.01 -2.34
CA SER A 59 3.85 0.28 -0.93
C SER A 59 4.77 -0.46 0.02
N THR A 60 5.15 -1.70 -0.30
CA THR A 60 6.14 -2.50 0.45
C THR A 60 7.52 -1.83 0.41
N ILE A 61 8.00 -1.47 -0.79
CA ILE A 61 9.30 -0.81 -0.98
C ILE A 61 9.31 0.55 -0.28
N GLY A 62 8.29 1.37 -0.51
CA GLY A 62 8.13 2.68 0.11
C GLY A 62 8.07 2.60 1.63
N GLY A 63 7.32 1.63 2.18
CA GLY A 63 7.22 1.42 3.62
C GLY A 63 8.55 1.07 4.26
N TYR A 64 9.37 0.25 3.58
CA TYR A 64 10.72 -0.05 4.02
C TYR A 64 11.61 1.21 4.06
N PHE A 65 11.56 2.05 3.02
CA PHE A 65 12.33 3.30 2.98
C PHE A 65 11.92 4.29 4.08
N ILE A 66 10.62 4.49 4.30
CA ILE A 66 10.11 5.40 5.34
C ILE A 66 10.52 4.90 6.72
N LEU A 67 10.35 3.60 7.00
CA LEU A 67 10.74 3.01 8.27
C LEU A 67 12.24 3.19 8.53
N LYS A 68 13.09 2.94 7.52
CA LYS A 68 14.54 3.14 7.64
C LYS A 68 14.89 4.59 7.95
N LYS A 69 14.20 5.57 7.34
CA LYS A 69 14.39 6.99 7.68
C LYS A 69 13.93 7.30 9.11
N LEU A 70 12.78 6.80 9.54
CA LEU A 70 12.28 6.99 10.91
C LEU A 70 13.26 6.45 11.96
N GLU A 71 13.88 5.30 11.68
CA GLU A 71 14.91 4.74 12.56
C GLU A 71 16.15 5.63 12.67
N GLN A 72 16.56 6.28 11.57
CA GLN A 72 17.66 7.24 11.60
C GLN A 72 17.34 8.45 12.48
N TYR A 73 16.12 8.98 12.40
CA TYR A 73 15.70 10.13 13.22
C TYR A 73 15.50 9.79 14.70
N THR A 74 15.15 8.55 15.03
CA THR A 74 14.90 8.12 16.43
C THR A 74 16.14 7.54 17.12
N SER A 75 17.21 7.32 16.37
CA SER A 75 18.50 6.84 16.90
C SER A 75 19.58 7.94 16.94
N GLY A 76 19.25 9.16 16.49
CA GLY A 76 20.11 10.35 16.56
C GLY A 76 19.76 11.26 17.72
#